data_AF-A0A3R6WPR0-F1
#
_entry.id   AF-A0A3R6WPR0-F1
#
_cell.length_a   1.000
_cell.length_b   1.000
_cell.length_c   1.000
_cell.angle_alpha   90.00
_cell.angle_beta   90.00
_cell.angle_gamma   90.00
#
_symmetry.space_group_name_H-M   'P 1'
#
loop_
_entity.id
_entity.type
_entity.pdbx_description
1 polymer ?
#
loop_
_entity_poly.entity_id
_entity_poly.type
_entity_poly.pdbx_seq_one_letter_code
_entity_poly.pdbx_strand_id
1 'polypeptide(L)'
;MGALGSSTTVKHWTADQRKRLARLVVALAEGSKEAVVRAVTNEVGLVTQHMDPYVLEKMCRTKLDRDDWNITDGMDIPLFVEYLQKRDPILHQDDDYIMAYRVSLLLRGLRNALGYQASQAEIWNAIAKRTLLKSEHLTRQRKLQRREYIPLLAPTEFIGSGWMA
;
A
#
# COMPACT_ATOMS: atom_id res chain seq x y z
N MET A 1 8.78 -10.26 38.04
CA MET A 1 9.04 -11.14 36.88
C MET A 1 7.80 -11.15 36.00
N GLY A 2 7.71 -10.21 35.05
CA GLY A 2 6.66 -10.18 34.03
C GLY A 2 7.24 -10.69 32.73
N ALA A 3 6.67 -11.76 32.19
CA ALA A 3 7.16 -12.44 31.00
C ALA A 3 7.26 -11.46 29.81
N LEU A 4 8.48 -11.33 29.28
CA LEU A 4 8.74 -10.82 27.95
C LEU A 4 8.09 -11.78 26.96
N GLY A 5 6.84 -11.51 26.61
CA GLY A 5 6.18 -12.11 25.46
C GLY A 5 6.87 -11.62 24.19
N SER A 6 7.95 -12.32 23.81
CA SER A 6 8.62 -12.16 22.53
C SER A 6 7.63 -12.48 21.40
N SER A 7 6.92 -11.48 20.88
CA SER A 7 6.02 -11.64 19.73
C SER A 7 6.83 -11.69 18.42
N THR A 8 7.73 -12.66 18.28
CA THR A 8 8.47 -12.87 17.02
C THR A 8 7.63 -13.70 16.04
N THR A 9 6.36 -13.36 15.87
CA THR A 9 5.56 -13.93 14.77
C THR A 9 5.87 -13.13 13.52
N VAL A 10 6.38 -13.79 12.48
CA VAL A 10 6.57 -13.18 11.17
C VAL A 10 5.21 -12.73 10.65
N LYS A 11 5.03 -11.41 10.52
CA LYS A 11 3.76 -10.83 10.03
C LYS A 11 3.60 -11.19 8.56
N HIS A 12 2.67 -12.10 8.26
CA HIS A 12 2.35 -12.47 6.89
C HIS A 12 1.31 -11.51 6.31
N TRP A 13 1.67 -10.80 5.25
CA TRP A 13 0.70 -10.02 4.50
C TRP A 13 -0.21 -10.89 3.64
N THR A 14 -1.47 -10.48 3.57
CA THR A 14 -2.43 -10.99 2.59
C THR A 14 -2.02 -10.59 1.17
N ALA A 15 -2.60 -11.24 0.17
CA ALA A 15 -2.43 -10.84 -1.21
C ALA A 15 -2.92 -9.40 -1.46
N ASP A 16 -3.93 -8.94 -0.71
CA ASP A 16 -4.48 -7.59 -0.88
C ASP A 16 -3.56 -6.51 -0.33
N GLN A 17 -3.02 -6.71 0.88
CA GLN A 17 -2.02 -5.81 1.48
C GLN A 17 -0.80 -5.65 0.58
N ARG A 18 -0.29 -6.76 -0.02
CA ARG A 18 0.81 -6.70 -0.99
C ARG A 18 0.48 -5.86 -2.22
N LYS A 19 -0.72 -5.97 -2.77
CA LYS A 19 -1.16 -5.17 -3.92
C LYS A 19 -1.26 -3.69 -3.56
N ARG A 20 -1.85 -3.37 -2.41
CA ARG A 20 -2.00 -1.99 -1.91
C ARG A 20 -0.64 -1.30 -1.78
N LEU A 21 0.32 -1.95 -1.14
CA LEU A 21 1.68 -1.43 -1.05
C LEU A 21 2.34 -1.30 -2.43
N ALA A 22 2.17 -2.30 -3.31
CA ALA A 22 2.72 -2.24 -4.66
C ALA A 22 2.15 -1.06 -5.47
N ARG A 23 0.85 -0.75 -5.34
CA ARG A 23 0.25 0.44 -5.96
C ARG A 23 0.85 1.74 -5.42
N LEU A 24 1.08 1.82 -4.11
CA LEU A 24 1.76 2.97 -3.52
C LEU A 24 3.19 3.15 -4.04
N VAL A 25 3.96 2.06 -4.13
CA VAL A 25 5.33 2.09 -4.67
C VAL A 25 5.35 2.59 -6.11
N VAL A 26 4.44 2.10 -6.96
CA VAL A 26 4.33 2.58 -8.36
C VAL A 26 3.96 4.06 -8.40
N ALA A 27 3.02 4.51 -7.56
CA ALA A 27 2.64 5.91 -7.48
C ALA A 27 3.81 6.80 -7.04
N LEU A 28 4.66 6.35 -6.11
CA LEU A 28 5.83 7.09 -5.67
C LEU A 28 6.94 7.18 -6.74
N ALA A 29 7.11 6.10 -7.50
CA ALA A 29 8.15 5.98 -8.53
C ALA A 29 7.81 6.74 -9.83
N GLU A 30 6.54 6.73 -10.24
CA GLU A 30 6.13 7.20 -11.58
C GLU A 30 4.97 8.19 -11.55
N GLY A 31 4.31 8.35 -10.41
CA GLY A 31 3.07 9.12 -10.29
C GLY A 31 3.29 10.60 -10.02
N SER A 32 2.25 11.38 -10.31
CA SER A 32 2.16 12.76 -9.87
C SER A 32 1.96 12.85 -8.36
N LYS A 33 2.10 14.05 -7.78
CA LYS A 33 1.78 14.33 -6.38
C LYS A 33 0.38 13.84 -6.02
N GLU A 34 -0.60 14.09 -6.88
CA GLU A 34 -1.99 13.69 -6.68
C GLU A 34 -2.16 12.17 -6.73
N ALA A 35 -1.37 11.47 -7.56
CA ALA A 35 -1.36 10.01 -7.57
C ALA A 35 -0.81 9.44 -6.26
N VAL A 36 0.25 10.04 -5.70
CA VAL A 36 0.79 9.66 -4.39
C VAL A 36 -0.23 9.92 -3.28
N VAL A 37 -0.87 11.09 -3.28
CA VAL A 37 -1.92 11.43 -2.30
C VAL A 37 -3.06 10.41 -2.37
N ARG A 38 -3.60 10.11 -3.55
CA ARG A 38 -4.65 9.09 -3.70
C ARG A 38 -4.20 7.72 -3.22
N ALA A 39 -2.96 7.33 -3.54
CA ALA A 39 -2.45 6.02 -3.14
C ALA A 39 -2.26 5.94 -1.62
N VAL A 40 -1.71 6.99 -0.98
CA VAL A 40 -1.45 6.96 0.47
C VAL A 40 -2.76 6.94 1.28
N THR A 41 -3.80 7.63 0.80
CA THR A 41 -5.11 7.63 1.46
C THR A 41 -5.87 6.33 1.23
N ASN A 42 -5.92 5.85 -0.02
CA ASN A 42 -6.84 4.76 -0.39
C ASN A 42 -6.23 3.37 -0.25
N GLU A 43 -4.91 3.25 -0.36
CA GLU A 43 -4.22 1.96 -0.34
C GLU A 43 -3.68 1.61 1.04
N VAL A 44 -3.07 2.58 1.73
CA VAL A 44 -2.40 2.36 3.03
C VAL A 44 -3.04 3.13 4.20
N GLY A 45 -4.16 3.80 3.97
CA GLY A 45 -5.04 4.30 5.03
C GLY A 45 -4.48 5.44 5.87
N LEU A 46 -3.60 6.29 5.32
CA LEU A 46 -3.10 7.45 6.07
C LEU A 46 -4.18 8.54 6.13
N VAL A 47 -4.54 8.95 7.36
CA VAL A 47 -5.50 10.02 7.62
C VAL A 47 -4.84 11.08 8.49
N THR A 48 -4.87 12.32 8.02
CA THR A 48 -4.46 13.50 8.78
C THR A 48 -5.67 14.34 9.17
N GLN A 49 -5.51 15.30 10.07
CA GLN A 49 -6.61 16.14 10.58
C GLN A 49 -7.33 16.91 9.48
N HIS A 50 -6.60 17.43 8.50
CA HIS A 50 -7.13 18.25 7.40
C HIS A 50 -7.01 17.60 6.03
N MET A 51 -6.46 16.38 5.95
CA MET A 51 -6.15 15.70 4.68
C MET A 51 -5.29 16.57 3.76
N ASP A 52 -4.34 17.32 4.32
CA ASP A 52 -3.47 18.22 3.56
C ASP A 52 -2.63 17.41 2.55
N PRO A 53 -2.83 17.63 1.22
CA PRO A 53 -2.16 16.87 0.19
C PRO A 53 -0.64 17.06 0.19
N TYR A 54 -0.13 18.18 0.71
CA TYR A 54 1.29 18.37 0.91
C TYR A 54 1.82 17.46 2.03
N VAL A 55 1.13 17.40 3.17
CA VAL A 55 1.57 16.55 4.29
C VAL A 55 1.47 15.07 3.92
N LEU A 56 0.36 14.64 3.30
CA LEU A 56 0.16 13.27 2.86
C LEU A 56 1.26 12.81 1.90
N GLU A 57 1.60 13.63 0.90
CA GLU A 57 2.62 13.27 -0.08
C GLU A 57 4.03 13.26 0.52
N LYS A 58 4.43 14.32 1.23
CA LYS A 58 5.76 14.44 1.81
C LYS A 58 6.01 13.41 2.91
N MET A 59 5.01 13.16 3.76
CA MET A 59 5.08 12.13 4.80
C MET A 59 5.22 10.72 4.18
N CYS A 60 4.59 10.49 3.03
CA CYS A 60 4.71 9.20 2.34
C CYS A 60 6.12 9.02 1.75
N ARG A 61 6.66 10.04 1.07
CA ARG A 61 8.02 10.00 0.51
C ARG A 61 9.08 9.77 1.58
N THR A 62 9.00 10.49 2.70
CA THR A 62 9.96 10.35 3.81
C THR A 62 9.84 9.02 4.54
N LYS A 63 8.73 8.28 4.40
CA LYS A 63 8.57 6.93 4.95
C LYS A 63 9.08 5.85 4.00
N LEU A 64 8.79 5.96 2.70
CA LEU A 64 8.96 4.83 1.77
C LEU A 64 9.97 5.05 0.64
N ASP A 65 10.39 6.28 0.34
CA ASP A 65 11.12 6.60 -0.90
C ASP A 65 12.47 7.29 -0.66
N ARG A 66 12.43 8.59 -0.37
CA ARG A 66 13.59 9.49 -0.31
C ARG A 66 13.41 10.53 0.79
N ASP A 67 14.54 11.04 1.23
CA ASP A 67 14.71 12.02 2.29
C ASP A 67 15.74 13.11 1.95
N ASP A 68 16.00 13.31 0.66
CA ASP A 68 16.90 14.35 0.18
C ASP A 68 16.34 15.78 0.39
N TRP A 69 17.21 16.79 0.23
CA TRP A 69 16.91 18.21 0.44
C TRP A 69 15.71 18.72 -0.38
N ASN A 70 15.42 18.12 -1.54
CA ASN A 70 14.26 18.51 -2.34
C ASN A 70 12.96 17.92 -1.77
N ILE A 71 13.02 16.73 -1.16
CA ILE A 71 11.88 16.17 -0.44
C ILE A 71 11.65 16.90 0.87
N THR A 72 12.70 17.27 1.60
CA THR A 72 12.57 17.89 2.93
C THR A 72 12.46 19.40 2.92
N ASP A 73 12.33 20.03 1.74
CA ASP A 73 12.32 21.49 1.56
C ASP A 73 13.50 22.16 2.28
N GLY A 74 14.64 21.49 2.25
CA GLY A 74 15.89 21.91 2.86
C GLY A 74 15.98 21.79 4.38
N MET A 75 15.12 20.99 5.01
CA MET A 75 15.21 20.68 6.44
C MET A 75 15.89 19.33 6.68
N ASP A 76 16.54 19.19 7.83
CA ASP A 76 16.93 17.86 8.32
C ASP A 76 15.69 17.01 8.59
N ILE A 77 15.80 15.69 8.36
CA ILE A 77 14.65 14.78 8.40
C ILE A 77 13.85 14.83 9.70
N PRO A 78 14.46 14.79 10.89
CA PRO A 78 13.70 14.88 12.14
C PRO A 78 12.87 16.18 12.22
N LEU A 79 13.48 17.32 11.89
CA LEU A 79 12.82 18.63 11.88
C LEU A 79 11.72 18.70 10.82
N PHE A 80 11.95 18.11 9.65
CA PHE A 80 10.95 18.06 8.59
C PHE A 80 9.73 17.24 9.00
N VAL A 81 9.92 16.07 9.62
CA VAL A 81 8.81 15.26 10.12
C VAL A 81 8.04 15.98 11.23
N GLU A 82 8.73 16.67 12.15
CA GLU A 82 8.07 17.51 13.15
C GLU A 82 7.27 18.66 12.53
N TYR A 83 7.82 19.32 11.51
CA TYR A 83 7.13 20.36 10.75
C TYR A 83 5.83 19.81 10.12
N LEU A 84 5.88 18.64 9.47
CA LEU A 84 4.70 18.00 8.89
C LEU A 84 3.64 17.67 9.96
N GLN A 85 4.05 17.14 11.12
CA GLN A 85 3.12 16.83 12.23
C GLN A 85 2.48 18.09 12.83
N LYS A 86 3.23 19.19 12.94
CA LYS A 86 2.68 20.48 13.41
C LYS A 86 1.70 21.08 12.41
N ARG A 87 1.94 20.89 11.11
CA ARG A 87 1.12 21.43 10.03
C ARG A 87 -0.21 20.68 9.88
N ASP A 88 -0.17 19.35 9.83
CA ASP A 88 -1.37 18.52 9.75
C ASP A 88 -1.12 17.17 10.46
N PRO A 89 -1.52 17.03 11.74
CA PRO A 89 -1.27 15.84 12.54
C PRO A 89 -1.84 14.56 11.92
N ILE A 90 -1.11 13.45 12.02
CA ILE A 90 -1.63 12.13 11.64
C ILE A 90 -2.61 11.65 12.72
N LEU A 91 -3.86 11.40 12.34
CA LEU A 91 -4.90 10.86 13.22
C LEU A 91 -4.95 9.33 13.18
N HIS A 92 -4.72 8.74 12.01
CA HIS A 92 -4.75 7.30 11.81
C HIS A 92 -3.73 6.86 10.75
N GLN A 93 -3.14 5.70 10.97
CA GLN A 93 -2.30 5.01 10.01
C GLN A 93 -2.42 3.50 10.25
N ASP A 94 -2.58 2.73 9.18
CA ASP A 94 -2.62 1.27 9.30
C ASP A 94 -1.27 0.69 9.74
N ASP A 95 -1.30 -0.12 10.80
CA ASP A 95 -0.11 -0.80 11.37
C ASP A 95 0.48 -1.87 10.44
N ASP A 96 -0.24 -2.24 9.38
CA ASP A 96 0.18 -3.27 8.43
C ASP A 96 1.44 -2.91 7.66
N TYR A 97 1.68 -1.62 7.45
CA TYR A 97 2.77 -1.13 6.62
C TYR A 97 3.97 -0.60 7.42
N ILE A 98 3.90 -0.57 8.75
CA ILE A 98 4.98 -0.06 9.62
C ILE A 98 6.30 -0.79 9.35
N MET A 99 6.27 -2.12 9.18
CA MET A 99 7.49 -2.88 8.90
C MET A 99 8.09 -2.54 7.52
N ALA A 100 7.25 -2.22 6.54
CA ALA A 100 7.71 -1.73 5.23
C ALA A 100 8.44 -0.39 5.37
N TYR A 101 7.89 0.51 6.17
CA TYR A 101 8.46 1.84 6.42
C TYR A 101 9.80 1.73 7.16
N ARG A 102 9.88 0.82 8.16
CA ARG A 102 11.14 0.54 8.87
C ARG A 102 12.21 -0.04 7.96
N VAL A 103 11.87 -0.98 7.09
CA VAL A 103 12.81 -1.52 6.09
C VAL A 103 13.28 -0.42 5.14
N SER A 104 12.38 0.43 4.65
CA SER A 104 12.76 1.58 3.81
C SER A 104 13.69 2.54 4.55
N LEU A 105 13.43 2.84 5.83
CA LEU A 105 14.30 3.68 6.65
C LEU A 105 15.71 3.08 6.81
N LEU A 106 15.82 1.78 7.11
CA LEU A 106 17.12 1.11 7.24
C LEU A 106 17.89 1.10 5.91
N LEU A 107 17.22 0.86 4.80
CA LEU A 107 17.84 0.90 3.47
C LEU A 107 18.26 2.32 3.08
N ARG A 108 17.49 3.35 3.45
CA ARG A 108 17.91 4.76 3.32
C ARG A 108 19.15 5.06 4.14
N GLY A 109 19.17 4.66 5.41
CA GLY A 109 20.34 4.82 6.27
C GLY A 109 21.59 4.15 5.71
N LEU A 110 21.46 2.91 5.21
CA LEU A 110 22.57 2.19 4.56
C LEU A 110 23.06 2.91 3.30
N ARG A 111 22.13 3.37 2.44
CA ARG A 111 22.48 4.10 1.21
C ARG A 111 23.20 5.41 1.53
N ASN A 112 22.74 6.16 2.52
CA ASN A 112 23.40 7.37 2.99
C ASN A 112 24.81 7.07 3.52
N ALA A 113 25.00 6.00 4.30
CA ALA A 113 26.32 5.59 4.79
C ALA A 113 27.28 5.20 3.65
N LEU A 114 26.75 4.68 2.54
CA LEU A 114 27.51 4.33 1.33
C LEU A 114 27.68 5.50 0.35
N GLY A 115 27.14 6.69 0.64
CA GLY A 115 27.18 7.85 -0.26
C GLY A 115 26.31 7.70 -1.51
N TYR A 116 25.32 6.81 -1.51
CA TYR A 116 24.45 6.56 -2.65
C TYR A 116 23.10 7.26 -2.47
N GLN A 117 22.77 8.20 -3.36
CA GLN A 117 21.47 8.88 -3.38
C GLN A 117 20.59 8.22 -4.45
N ALA A 118 19.52 7.54 -4.03
CA ALA A 118 18.61 6.89 -4.96
C ALA A 118 17.17 6.84 -4.45
N SER A 119 16.20 6.83 -5.37
CA SER A 119 14.81 6.56 -5.05
C SER A 119 14.62 5.10 -4.67
N GLN A 120 14.11 4.85 -3.46
CA GLN A 120 13.75 3.48 -3.06
C GLN A 120 12.56 2.98 -3.89
N ALA A 121 11.62 3.88 -4.19
CA ALA A 121 10.44 3.55 -4.98
C ALA A 121 10.83 3.11 -6.40
N GLU A 122 11.76 3.81 -7.06
CA GLU A 122 12.27 3.41 -8.38
C GLU A 122 12.93 2.02 -8.36
N ILE A 123 13.76 1.73 -7.35
CA ILE A 123 14.40 0.42 -7.18
C ILE A 123 13.35 -0.69 -7.02
N TRP A 124 12.29 -0.43 -6.26
CA TRP A 124 11.22 -1.41 -6.00
C TRP A 124 10.16 -1.49 -7.11
N ASN A 125 10.14 -0.54 -8.03
CA ASN A 125 9.09 -0.37 -9.03
C ASN A 125 8.89 -1.63 -9.89
N ALA A 126 9.96 -2.24 -10.38
CA ALA A 126 9.88 -3.47 -11.16
C ALA A 126 9.24 -4.63 -10.38
N ILE A 127 9.55 -4.74 -9.08
CA ILE A 127 8.98 -5.77 -8.19
C ILE A 127 7.50 -5.48 -7.91
N ALA A 128 7.16 -4.20 -7.68
CA ALA A 128 5.79 -3.77 -7.46
C ALA A 128 4.91 -4.07 -8.69
N LYS A 129 5.34 -3.69 -9.90
CA LYS A 129 4.63 -3.98 -11.14
C LYS A 129 4.42 -5.47 -11.36
N ARG A 130 5.45 -6.30 -11.14
CA ARG A 130 5.32 -7.78 -11.22
C ARG A 130 4.30 -8.32 -10.21
N THR A 131 4.26 -7.77 -9.00
CA THR A 131 3.29 -8.16 -7.97
C THR A 131 1.86 -7.88 -8.41
N LEU A 132 1.62 -6.71 -9.02
CA LEU A 132 0.31 -6.33 -9.55
C LEU A 132 -0.09 -7.24 -10.71
N LEU A 133 0.78 -7.46 -11.69
CA LEU A 133 0.53 -8.35 -12.84
C LEU A 133 0.17 -9.78 -12.41
N LYS A 134 0.94 -10.35 -11.48
CA LYS A 134 0.66 -11.69 -10.93
C LYS A 134 -0.72 -11.75 -10.29
N SER A 135 -1.11 -10.69 -9.58
CA SER A 135 -2.40 -10.64 -8.90
C SER A 135 -3.58 -10.52 -9.86
N GLU A 136 -3.43 -9.78 -10.96
CA GLU A 136 -4.43 -9.67 -12.01
C GLU A 136 -4.61 -10.99 -12.75
N HIS A 137 -3.50 -11.66 -13.08
CA HIS A 137 -3.53 -12.97 -13.72
C HIS A 137 -4.29 -14.00 -12.86
N LEU A 138 -3.99 -14.09 -11.57
CA LEU A 138 -4.70 -14.98 -10.63
C LEU A 138 -6.19 -14.62 -10.52
N THR A 139 -6.52 -13.34 -10.52
CA THR A 139 -7.92 -12.88 -10.46
C THR A 139 -8.68 -13.27 -11.74
N ARG A 140 -8.04 -13.13 -12.91
CA ARG A 140 -8.62 -13.55 -14.19
C ARG A 140 -8.85 -15.06 -14.25
N GLN A 141 -7.86 -15.87 -13.85
CA GLN A 141 -7.98 -17.33 -13.80
C GLN A 141 -9.13 -17.78 -12.89
N ARG A 142 -9.25 -17.20 -11.69
CA ARG A 142 -10.38 -17.50 -10.77
C ARG A 142 -11.74 -17.15 -11.36
N LYS A 143 -11.84 -16.04 -12.10
CA LYS A 143 -13.10 -15.67 -12.80
C LYS A 143 -13.46 -16.65 -13.91
N LEU A 144 -12.46 -17.14 -14.66
CA LEU A 144 -12.65 -18.15 -15.71
C LEU A 144 -13.11 -19.49 -15.12
N GLN A 145 -12.40 -20.00 -14.10
CA GLN A 145 -12.79 -21.22 -13.39
C GLN A 145 -14.20 -21.13 -12.80
N ARG A 146 -14.58 -19.97 -12.23
CA ARG A 146 -15.92 -19.76 -11.67
C ARG A 146 -17.01 -19.66 -12.75
N ARG A 147 -16.69 -19.21 -13.96
CA ARG A 147 -17.62 -19.23 -15.11
C ARG A 147 -17.82 -20.63 -15.66
N GLU A 148 -16.79 -21.47 -15.65
CA GLU A 148 -16.88 -22.88 -16.05
C GLU A 148 -17.64 -23.73 -15.02
N TYR A 149 -17.61 -23.34 -13.75
CA TYR A 149 -18.35 -23.98 -12.63
C TYR A 149 -19.68 -23.29 -12.28
N ILE A 150 -20.47 -22.87 -13.27
CA ILE A 150 -21.90 -22.62 -13.02
C ILE A 150 -22.62 -23.95 -13.23
N PRO A 151 -23.03 -24.67 -12.17
CA PRO A 151 -23.85 -25.86 -12.38
C PRO A 151 -25.12 -25.42 -13.09
N LEU A 152 -25.43 -26.05 -14.21
CA LEU A 152 -26.76 -26.03 -14.82
C LEU A 152 -27.74 -26.57 -13.77
N LEU A 153 -28.22 -25.71 -12.88
CA LEU A 153 -29.45 -25.98 -12.16
C LEU A 153 -30.54 -25.97 -13.23
N ALA A 154 -30.82 -27.16 -13.76
CA ALA A 154 -32.01 -27.42 -14.54
C ALA A 154 -33.20 -26.81 -13.79
N PRO A 155 -34.08 -26.05 -14.46
CA PRO A 155 -35.27 -25.55 -13.80
C PRO A 155 -36.06 -26.75 -13.27
N THR A 156 -36.18 -26.80 -11.95
CA THR A 156 -37.11 -27.68 -11.27
C THR A 156 -38.50 -27.33 -11.76
N GLU A 157 -39.13 -28.27 -12.45
CA GLU A 157 -40.53 -28.18 -12.86
C GLU A 157 -41.39 -27.99 -11.61
N PHE A 158 -41.86 -26.76 -11.37
CA PHE A 158 -42.86 -26.45 -10.37
C PHE A 158 -44.05 -25.74 -11.05
N ILE A 159 -45.04 -26.60 -11.38
CA ILE A 159 -46.50 -26.41 -11.31
C ILE A 159 -47.13 -25.26 -12.12
N GLY A 160 -48.01 -25.63 -13.06
CA GLY A 160 -49.10 -24.74 -13.48
C GLY A 160 -49.83 -25.11 -14.77
N SER A 161 -50.75 -26.07 -14.72
CA SER A 161 -51.90 -26.08 -15.65
C SER A 161 -53.09 -26.84 -15.06
N GLY A 162 -53.98 -26.07 -14.44
CA GLY A 162 -55.39 -26.41 -14.42
C GLY A 162 -55.98 -26.25 -15.83
N TRP A 163 -57.08 -26.97 -16.04
CA TRP A 163 -58.02 -26.95 -17.17
C TRP A 163 -57.68 -27.81 -18.40
N MET A 164 -58.30 -29.00 -18.48
CA MET A 164 -59.28 -29.30 -19.53
C MET A 164 -60.04 -30.61 -19.22
N ALA A 165 -61.37 -30.49 -19.23
CA ALA A 165 -62.42 -31.49 -19.51
C ALA A 165 -62.47 -32.81 -18.72
#